data_AF-A0A1G3ZD55-F1
#
_entry.id   AF-A0A1G3ZD55-F1
#
_cell.length_a   1.000
_cell.length_b   1.000
_cell.length_c   1.000
_cell.angle_alpha   90.00
_cell.angle_beta   90.00
_cell.angle_gamma   90.00
#
_symmetry.space_group_name_H-M   'P 1'
#
loop_
_entity.id
_entity.type
_entity.pdbx_description
1 polymer ?
#
loop_
_entity_poly.entity_id
_entity_poly.type
_entity_poly.pdbx_seq_one_letter_code
_entity_poly.pdbx_strand_id
1 'polypeptide(L)'
;MGIFQFFLGLRNPTDRSDLEGIWERVGDNFAGCLIQVEWEEGELVGKIIAMNSEMLLYGWAVGDKKWRHIEGDAHNGWHLMDLRKQYDTASKKVLSIDYARYWMSIGLSGRLRLHQSKIPLFAAQFWKKVH
;
A
#
# COMPACT_ATOMS: atom_id res chain seq x y z
N MET A 1 13.62 -11.09 15.39
CA MET A 1 13.84 -10.21 14.21
C MET A 1 14.66 -9.03 14.67
N GLY A 2 15.86 -8.75 14.14
CA GLY A 2 16.61 -7.59 14.68
C GLY A 2 17.88 -7.15 13.94
N ILE A 3 18.58 -8.05 13.24
CA ILE A 3 19.92 -7.70 12.72
C ILE A 3 19.88 -7.28 11.25
N PHE A 4 19.05 -7.93 10.41
CA PHE A 4 19.01 -7.65 8.96
C PHE A 4 18.33 -6.32 8.57
N GLN A 5 17.38 -5.82 9.37
CA GLN A 5 16.67 -4.57 9.04
C GLN A 5 17.56 -3.32 9.23
N PHE A 6 18.48 -3.36 10.21
CA PHE A 6 19.40 -2.27 10.49
C PHE A 6 20.39 -2.02 9.35
N PHE A 7 20.92 -3.06 8.72
CA PHE A 7 21.87 -2.92 7.60
C PHE A 7 21.25 -2.33 6.33
N LEU A 8 19.93 -2.44 6.17
CA LEU A 8 19.20 -1.90 5.01
C LEU A 8 18.55 -0.54 5.29
N GLY A 9 18.69 0.02 6.50
CA GLY A 9 18.02 1.25 6.89
C GLY A 9 16.49 1.16 6.81
N LEU A 10 15.95 -0.02 7.13
CA LEU A 10 14.51 -0.28 7.13
C LEU A 10 14.01 -0.38 8.56
N ARG A 11 12.87 0.26 8.84
CA ARG A 11 12.09 0.03 10.05
C ARG A 11 10.71 -0.48 9.71
N ASN A 12 10.06 -1.19 10.62
CA ASN A 12 8.62 -1.41 10.51
C ASN A 12 7.88 -0.14 11.00
N PRO A 13 6.63 0.10 10.56
CA PRO A 13 5.72 0.97 11.31
C PRO A 13 5.63 0.47 12.76
N THR A 14 5.53 1.37 13.72
CA THR A 14 5.47 1.01 15.15
C THR A 14 4.09 1.22 15.76
N ASP A 15 3.27 2.08 15.17
CA ASP A 15 1.91 2.39 15.60
C ASP A 15 1.00 2.71 14.41
N ARG A 16 -0.29 2.95 14.70
CA ARG A 16 -1.29 3.32 13.68
C ARG A 16 -1.02 4.72 13.10
N SER A 17 -0.56 5.67 13.93
CA SER A 17 -0.31 7.05 13.51
C SER A 17 0.82 7.18 12.49
N ASP A 18 1.77 6.24 12.46
CA ASP A 18 2.75 6.11 11.39
C ASP A 18 2.06 5.95 10.03
N LEU A 19 0.93 5.23 9.99
CA LEU A 19 0.21 4.83 8.78
C LEU A 19 -0.97 5.75 8.43
N GLU A 20 -1.64 6.36 9.40
CA GLU A 20 -2.71 7.34 9.16
C GLU A 20 -2.21 8.56 8.38
N GLY A 21 -3.05 9.11 7.52
CA GLY A 21 -2.73 10.28 6.69
C GLY A 21 -2.84 10.01 5.19
N ILE A 22 -2.33 10.95 4.39
CA ILE A 22 -2.41 10.87 2.93
C ILE A 22 -1.12 10.28 2.37
N TRP A 23 -1.26 9.28 1.51
CA TRP A 23 -0.14 8.61 0.85
C TRP A 23 -0.23 8.73 -0.66
N GLU A 24 0.89 9.06 -1.28
CA GLU A 24 1.08 9.12 -2.73
C GLU A 24 1.87 7.91 -3.22
N ARG A 25 1.36 7.20 -4.24
CA ARG A 25 2.11 6.13 -4.92
C ARG A 25 3.23 6.73 -5.76
N VAL A 26 4.41 6.11 -5.73
CA VAL A 26 5.59 6.59 -6.46
C VAL A 26 6.35 5.45 -7.12
N GLY A 27 7.03 5.75 -8.23
CA GLY A 27 8.02 4.86 -8.84
C GLY A 27 7.47 3.76 -9.76
N ASP A 28 6.19 3.82 -10.14
CA ASP A 28 5.60 2.93 -11.15
C ASP A 28 4.52 3.65 -11.99
N ASN A 29 3.85 2.93 -12.89
CA ASN A 29 2.85 3.48 -13.82
C ASN A 29 1.60 4.05 -13.11
N PHE A 30 1.38 3.70 -11.84
CA PHE A 30 0.28 4.23 -11.03
C PHE A 30 0.76 5.33 -10.08
N ALA A 31 1.96 5.88 -10.29
CA ALA A 31 2.46 7.03 -9.55
C ALA A 31 1.54 8.24 -9.67
N GLY A 32 1.41 9.01 -8.58
CA GLY A 32 0.47 10.12 -8.45
C GLY A 32 -0.92 9.73 -7.93
N CYS A 33 -1.18 8.43 -7.72
CA CYS A 33 -2.35 7.97 -6.97
C CYS A 33 -2.25 8.41 -5.51
N LEU A 34 -3.33 9.01 -4.99
CA LEU A 34 -3.44 9.40 -3.60
C LEU A 34 -4.46 8.51 -2.88
N ILE A 35 -4.08 8.03 -1.71
CA ILE A 35 -4.99 7.36 -0.78
C ILE A 35 -5.04 8.10 0.56
N GLN A 36 -6.22 8.18 1.16
CA GLN A 36 -6.41 8.59 2.56
C GLN A 36 -6.47 7.34 3.42
N VAL A 37 -5.58 7.24 4.39
CA VAL A 37 -5.56 6.16 5.39
C VAL A 37 -6.13 6.70 6.70
N GLU A 38 -7.25 6.13 7.14
CA GLU A 38 -8.01 6.57 8.31
C GLU A 38 -8.74 5.41 9.01
N TRP A 39 -9.14 5.62 10.26
CA TRP A 39 -9.92 4.64 11.02
C TRP A 39 -11.39 4.69 10.60
N GLU A 40 -11.90 3.57 10.09
CA GLU A 40 -13.26 3.42 9.62
C GLU A 40 -13.80 2.05 10.05
N GLU A 41 -15.03 2.02 10.60
CA GLU A 41 -15.74 0.77 10.91
C GLU A 41 -14.95 -0.23 11.79
N GLY A 42 -14.02 0.26 12.61
CA GLY A 42 -13.23 -0.57 13.52
C GLY A 42 -11.93 -1.11 12.94
N GLU A 43 -11.51 -0.65 11.76
CA GLU A 43 -10.21 -0.96 11.17
C GLU A 43 -9.57 0.27 10.50
N LEU A 44 -8.28 0.18 10.21
CA LEU A 44 -7.59 1.20 9.43
C LEU A 44 -7.72 0.85 7.93
N VAL A 45 -8.20 1.80 7.12
CA VAL A 45 -8.53 1.62 5.70
C VAL A 45 -7.86 2.71 4.86
N GLY A 46 -7.30 2.34 3.72
CA GLY A 46 -6.77 3.26 2.71
C GLY A 46 -7.72 3.39 1.52
N LYS A 47 -8.39 4.54 1.36
CA LYS A 47 -9.31 4.81 0.24
C LYS A 47 -8.65 5.67 -0.82
N ILE A 48 -8.88 5.37 -2.10
CA ILE A 48 -8.43 6.23 -3.21
C ILE A 48 -9.18 7.56 -3.15
N ILE A 49 -8.44 8.66 -3.03
CA ILE A 49 -8.99 10.03 -3.04
C ILE A 49 -8.63 10.80 -4.32
N ALA A 50 -7.55 10.40 -4.99
CA ALA A 50 -7.21 10.90 -6.32
C ALA A 50 -6.43 9.81 -7.08
N MET A 51 -6.51 9.82 -8.41
CA MET A 51 -5.82 8.84 -9.25
C MET A 51 -5.33 9.49 -10.54
N ASN A 52 -4.29 8.89 -11.12
CA ASN A 52 -3.80 9.29 -12.43
C ASN A 52 -4.68 8.72 -13.56
N SER A 53 -4.47 9.21 -14.78
CA SER A 53 -5.24 8.77 -15.96
C SER A 53 -5.06 7.28 -16.24
N GLU A 54 -3.87 6.74 -15.96
CA GLU A 54 -3.59 5.32 -16.16
C GLU A 54 -4.52 4.46 -15.31
N MET A 55 -4.61 4.71 -13.99
CA MET A 55 -5.51 3.95 -13.12
C MET A 55 -6.97 4.02 -13.58
N LEU A 56 -7.44 5.15 -14.07
CA LEU A 56 -8.79 5.25 -14.63
C LEU A 56 -8.99 4.29 -15.82
N LEU A 57 -8.00 4.19 -16.72
CA LEU A 57 -8.02 3.24 -17.84
C LEU A 57 -8.07 1.78 -17.36
N TYR A 58 -7.45 1.47 -16.22
CA TYR A 58 -7.44 0.12 -15.63
C TYR A 58 -8.66 -0.15 -14.73
N GLY A 59 -9.71 0.68 -14.81
CA GLY A 59 -10.99 0.47 -14.12
C GLY A 59 -10.97 0.77 -12.63
N TRP A 60 -10.03 1.59 -12.16
CA TRP A 60 -10.03 2.11 -10.79
C TRP A 60 -11.01 3.27 -10.62
N ALA A 61 -11.50 3.46 -9.40
CA ALA A 61 -12.42 4.54 -9.06
C ALA A 61 -11.98 5.25 -7.77
N VAL A 62 -12.30 6.55 -7.67
CA VAL A 62 -12.23 7.28 -6.40
C VAL A 62 -13.23 6.63 -5.42
N GLY A 63 -12.81 6.46 -4.17
CA GLY A 63 -13.57 5.77 -3.13
C GLY A 63 -13.27 4.28 -3.01
N ASP A 64 -12.58 3.66 -3.97
CA ASP A 64 -12.14 2.26 -3.84
C ASP A 64 -11.29 2.09 -2.56
N LYS A 65 -11.63 1.12 -1.71
CA LYS A 65 -10.83 0.72 -0.54
C LYS A 65 -9.58 -0.02 -1.02
N LYS A 66 -8.54 0.73 -1.38
CA LYS A 66 -7.26 0.20 -1.89
C LYS A 66 -6.57 -0.67 -0.85
N TRP A 67 -6.53 -0.22 0.41
CA TRP A 67 -5.97 -0.96 1.54
C TRP A 67 -7.05 -1.25 2.57
N ARG A 68 -7.07 -2.48 3.10
CA ARG A 68 -7.94 -2.89 4.21
C ARG A 68 -7.21 -3.88 5.11
N HIS A 69 -7.80 -4.19 6.27
CA HIS A 69 -7.23 -5.10 7.26
C HIS A 69 -5.77 -4.76 7.56
N ILE A 70 -5.51 -3.47 7.82
CA ILE A 70 -4.18 -2.98 8.15
C ILE A 70 -3.90 -3.31 9.62
N GLU A 71 -3.04 -4.30 9.84
CA GLU A 71 -2.85 -4.90 11.15
C GLU A 71 -1.37 -5.03 11.51
N GLY A 72 -1.05 -4.70 12.76
CA GLY A 72 0.25 -4.96 13.36
C GLY A 72 0.26 -6.32 14.05
N ASP A 73 1.21 -7.17 13.68
CA ASP A 73 1.51 -8.41 14.40
C ASP A 73 2.76 -8.17 15.27
N ALA A 74 2.66 -8.43 16.57
CA ALA A 74 3.75 -8.28 17.54
C ALA A 74 5.04 -9.02 17.13
N HIS A 75 4.92 -10.08 16.33
CA HIS A 75 6.04 -10.90 15.89
C HIS A 75 6.36 -10.75 14.40
N ASN A 76 5.41 -10.30 13.57
CA ASN A 76 5.60 -10.27 12.12
C ASN A 76 5.59 -8.87 11.51
N GLY A 77 5.38 -7.83 12.31
CA GLY A 77 5.29 -6.45 11.84
C GLY A 77 3.93 -6.14 11.22
N TRP A 78 3.87 -5.01 10.52
CA TRP A 78 2.62 -4.53 9.94
C TRP A 78 2.37 -5.11 8.55
N HIS A 79 1.10 -5.43 8.27
CA HIS A 79 0.66 -5.91 6.97
C HIS A 79 -0.73 -5.37 6.62
N LEU A 80 -1.10 -5.52 5.36
CA LEU A 80 -2.40 -5.10 4.82
C LEU A 80 -2.87 -6.03 3.70
N MET A 81 -4.14 -5.89 3.33
CA MET A 81 -4.71 -6.46 2.12
C MET A 81 -4.89 -5.37 1.05
N ASP A 82 -4.14 -5.47 -0.03
CA ASP A 82 -4.11 -4.53 -1.15
C ASP A 82 -5.06 -5.00 -2.25
N LEU A 83 -6.04 -4.17 -2.60
CA LEU A 83 -6.98 -4.41 -3.70
C LEU A 83 -6.20 -4.55 -5.01
N ARG A 84 -6.55 -5.53 -5.85
CA ARG A 84 -6.01 -5.66 -7.21
C ARG A 84 -7.15 -5.88 -8.18
N LYS A 85 -7.00 -5.32 -9.37
CA LYS A 85 -7.91 -5.52 -10.50
C LYS A 85 -7.14 -6.15 -11.64
N GLN A 86 -7.59 -7.30 -12.12
CA GLN A 86 -7.06 -7.88 -13.35
C GLN A 86 -7.81 -7.26 -14.53
N TYR A 87 -7.14 -6.39 -15.24
CA TYR A 87 -7.71 -5.71 -16.41
C TYR A 87 -7.23 -6.38 -17.69
N ASP A 88 -8.18 -6.74 -18.56
CA ASP A 88 -7.87 -7.21 -19.90
C ASP A 88 -7.84 -6.02 -20.87
N THR A 89 -6.67 -5.80 -21.45
CA THR A 89 -6.43 -4.70 -22.39
C THR A 89 -7.13 -4.92 -23.73
N ALA A 90 -7.39 -6.17 -24.12
CA ALA A 90 -8.06 -6.48 -25.38
C ALA A 90 -9.56 -6.13 -25.33
N SER A 91 -10.27 -6.63 -24.31
CA SER A 91 -11.70 -6.35 -24.13
C SER A 91 -12.00 -5.03 -23.39
N LYS A 92 -10.98 -4.37 -22.85
CA LYS A 92 -11.08 -3.15 -22.03
C LYS A 92 -12.00 -3.32 -20.82
N LYS A 93 -11.86 -4.45 -20.12
CA LYS A 93 -12.71 -4.82 -18.98
C LYS A 93 -11.89 -5.31 -17.81
N VAL A 94 -12.40 -5.06 -16.60
CA VAL A 94 -11.93 -5.73 -15.38
C VAL A 94 -12.51 -7.14 -15.37
N LEU A 95 -11.63 -8.15 -15.43
CA LEU A 95 -12.01 -9.56 -15.41
C LEU A 95 -12.25 -10.08 -14.00
N SER A 96 -11.43 -9.61 -13.05
CA SER A 96 -11.50 -10.06 -11.65
C SER A 96 -11.00 -8.96 -10.72
N ILE A 97 -11.49 -9.03 -9.48
CA ILE A 97 -11.08 -8.18 -8.37
C ILE A 97 -10.72 -9.10 -7.21
N ASP A 98 -9.53 -8.95 -6.67
CA ASP A 98 -9.07 -9.70 -5.51
C ASP A 98 -8.29 -8.80 -4.54
N TYR A 99 -7.82 -9.39 -3.44
CA TYR A 99 -6.92 -8.71 -2.51
C TYR A 99 -5.67 -9.56 -2.28
N ALA A 100 -4.51 -8.93 -2.32
CA ALA A 100 -3.23 -9.55 -1.98
C ALA A 100 -2.67 -9.03 -0.67
N ARG A 101 -2.10 -9.92 0.14
CA ARG A 101 -1.41 -9.53 1.36
C ARG A 101 -0.06 -8.88 1.05
N TYR A 102 0.23 -7.76 1.70
CA TYR A 102 1.52 -7.09 1.67
C TYR A 102 2.03 -6.79 3.08
N TRP A 103 3.34 -6.94 3.27
CA TRP A 103 4.07 -6.51 4.47
C TRP A 103 4.62 -5.11 4.27
N MET A 104 4.69 -4.35 5.36
CA MET A 104 5.09 -2.95 5.35
C MET A 104 6.46 -2.72 5.99
N SER A 105 7.25 -1.85 5.38
CA SER A 105 8.43 -1.26 6.01
C SER A 105 8.60 0.19 5.58
N ILE A 106 9.15 1.03 6.43
CA ILE A 106 9.54 2.40 6.13
C ILE A 106 11.06 2.45 5.91
N GLY A 107 11.49 2.95 4.75
CA GLY A 107 12.92 3.19 4.47
C GLY A 107 13.44 4.49 5.05
N LEU A 108 14.77 4.70 5.00
CA LEU A 108 15.43 5.92 5.46
C LEU A 108 14.86 7.22 4.87
N SER A 109 14.32 7.16 3.65
CA SER A 109 13.68 8.30 2.99
C SER A 109 12.26 8.61 3.50
N GLY A 110 11.78 7.90 4.52
CA GLY A 110 10.41 7.99 5.04
C GLY A 110 9.36 7.35 4.14
N ARG A 111 9.76 6.74 3.02
CA ARG A 111 8.83 6.05 2.11
C ARG A 111 8.39 4.72 2.69
N LEU A 112 7.08 4.50 2.67
CA LEU A 112 6.48 3.20 2.94
C LEU A 112 6.70 2.29 1.73
N ARG A 113 7.09 1.05 2.01
CA ARG A 113 7.37 0.00 1.03
C ARG A 113 6.44 -1.16 1.30
N LEU A 114 5.78 -1.65 0.26
CA LEU A 114 4.95 -2.85 0.32
C LEU A 114 5.68 -4.04 -0.31
N HIS A 115 5.78 -5.14 0.43
CA HIS A 115 6.50 -6.36 0.04
C HIS A 115 5.55 -7.56 0.07
N GLN A 116 5.69 -8.49 -0.88
CA GLN A 116 4.88 -9.72 -0.89
C GLN A 116 5.42 -10.80 0.07
N SER A 117 6.61 -10.58 0.63
CA SER A 117 7.26 -11.46 1.59
C SER A 117 7.53 -10.71 2.89
N LYS A 118 7.61 -11.45 4.00
CA LYS A 118 8.04 -10.93 5.30
C LYS A 118 9.46 -10.35 5.26
N ILE A 119 10.28 -10.81 4.31
CA ILE A 119 11.64 -10.32 4.12
C ILE A 119 11.61 -9.13 3.14
N PRO A 120 11.98 -7.91 3.57
CA PRO A 120 11.74 -6.68 2.82
C PRO A 120 12.82 -6.38 1.76
N LEU A 121 13.20 -7.39 0.96
CA LEU A 121 14.24 -7.24 -0.06
C LEU A 121 13.70 -6.55 -1.32
N PHE A 122 12.52 -6.97 -1.79
CA PHE A 122 11.93 -6.52 -3.04
C PHE A 122 10.55 -5.92 -2.78
N ALA A 123 10.51 -4.59 -2.77
CA ALA A 123 9.26 -3.86 -2.64
C ALA A 123 8.56 -3.83 -4.00
N ALA A 124 7.28 -4.23 -4.01
CA ALA A 124 6.46 -4.17 -5.20
C ALA A 124 5.79 -2.81 -5.38
N GLN A 125 5.62 -2.05 -4.29
CA GLN A 125 5.06 -0.70 -4.33
C GLN A 125 5.77 0.22 -3.34
N PHE A 126 5.82 1.50 -3.69
CA PHE A 126 6.39 2.56 -2.86
C PHE A 126 5.38 3.69 -2.69
N TRP A 127 5.31 4.20 -1.46
CA TRP A 127 4.36 5.21 -1.07
C TRP A 127 5.06 6.30 -0.25
N LYS A 128 4.73 7.56 -0.52
CA LYS A 128 5.26 8.73 0.16
C LYS A 128 4.15 9.38 0.96
N LYS A 129 4.38 9.65 2.24
CA LYS A 129 3.43 10.41 3.07
C LYS A 129 3.41 11.87 2.62
N VAL A 130 2.23 12.41 2.41
CA VAL A 130 2.02 13.79 1.92
C VAL A 130 1.52 14.68 3.05
N HIS A 131 0.61 14.19 3.89
CA HIS A 131 0.07 14.84 5.08
C HIS A 131 -0.08 13.79 6.19
#